data_AF-A0AA37HFX2-F1
#
_entry.id   AF-A0AA37HFX2-F1
#
_cell.length_a   1.000
_cell.length_b   1.000
_cell.length_c   1.000
_cell.angle_alpha   90.00
_cell.angle_beta   90.00
_cell.angle_gamma   90.00
#
_symmetry.space_group_name_H-M   'P 1'
#
loop_
_entity.id
_entity.type
_entity.pdbx_description
1 polymer ?
#
loop_
_entity_poly.entity_id
_entity_poly.type
_entity_poly.pdbx_seq_one_letter_code
_entity_poly.pdbx_strand_id
1 'polypeptide(L)'
;MVMPVWCWTLLWRLQTIGPVRRWRYRRHDLEEQAIDAMIGEYRGQRFKQIPPDPRRVDPARLRALSERLSNTYAYRWRETQANGELVDALFHTIATSKGRRWGLCIDKIALDDDGQGPPLVVGPGGHARMILQGWFEPHYYVTACGMSVRDFITSYDEAVRLLDKALPGYGFALRRHGRSTTVRLEKDGTAGPWITGSHAALALVLALLDHLERAPHEAAPWRTI
;
A
#
# COMPACT_ATOMS: atom_id res chain seq x y z
N MET A 1 42.88 -43.97 -9.03
CA MET A 1 41.55 -43.80 -9.68
C MET A 1 41.29 -42.30 -9.79
N VAL A 2 41.30 -41.77 -11.02
CA VAL A 2 41.13 -40.34 -11.29
C VAL A 2 39.64 -40.08 -11.52
N MET A 3 39.00 -39.25 -10.67
CA MET A 3 37.61 -38.87 -10.89
C MET A 3 37.49 -38.04 -12.18
N PRO A 4 36.53 -38.34 -13.07
CA PRO A 4 36.34 -37.59 -14.31
C PRO A 4 35.89 -36.15 -14.02
N VAL A 5 36.42 -35.19 -14.81
CA VAL A 5 36.25 -33.73 -14.68
C VAL A 5 34.77 -33.30 -14.65
N TRP A 6 33.88 -34.08 -15.25
CA TRP A 6 32.44 -33.85 -15.25
C TRP A 6 31.79 -34.09 -13.88
N CYS A 7 32.32 -35.02 -13.09
CA CYS A 7 31.88 -35.24 -11.71
C CYS A 7 32.23 -34.04 -10.82
N TRP A 8 33.40 -33.42 -11.05
CA TRP A 8 33.81 -32.20 -10.35
C TRP A 8 32.93 -31.01 -10.69
N THR A 9 32.57 -30.81 -11.95
CA THR A 9 31.68 -29.70 -12.37
C THR A 9 30.25 -29.88 -11.87
N LEU A 10 29.77 -31.12 -11.75
CA LEU A 10 28.45 -31.43 -11.20
C LEU A 10 28.41 -31.26 -9.67
N LEU A 11 29.45 -31.69 -8.95
CA LEU A 11 29.60 -31.42 -7.51
C LEU A 11 29.74 -29.92 -7.22
N TRP A 12 30.49 -29.19 -8.04
CA TRP A 12 30.67 -27.74 -7.87
C TRP A 12 29.38 -26.97 -8.17
N ARG A 13 28.60 -27.38 -9.18
CA ARG A 13 27.26 -26.85 -9.43
C ARG A 13 26.29 -27.17 -8.29
N LEU A 14 26.32 -28.37 -7.72
CA LEU A 14 25.47 -28.74 -6.59
C LEU A 14 25.87 -28.01 -5.28
N GLN A 15 27.15 -27.77 -5.04
CA GLN A 15 27.62 -26.99 -3.89
C GLN A 15 27.31 -25.49 -4.01
N THR A 16 27.33 -24.93 -5.22
CA THR A 16 26.94 -23.52 -5.47
C THR A 16 25.43 -23.28 -5.51
N ILE A 17 24.61 -24.33 -5.61
CA ILE A 17 23.14 -24.27 -5.48
C ILE A 17 22.69 -24.13 -4.00
N GLY A 18 23.55 -24.45 -3.04
CA GLY A 18 23.24 -24.61 -1.61
C GLY A 18 22.93 -23.35 -0.79
N PRO A 19 23.56 -22.18 -1.01
CA PRO A 19 23.22 -20.98 -0.24
C PRO A 19 22.11 -20.16 -0.90
N VAL A 20 22.20 -19.83 -2.19
CA VAL A 20 21.32 -18.83 -2.82
C VAL A 20 19.85 -19.25 -2.85
N ARG A 21 19.54 -20.54 -3.07
CA ARG A 21 18.16 -21.04 -2.99
C ARG A 21 17.64 -21.01 -1.56
N ARG A 22 18.42 -21.45 -0.57
CA ARG A 22 18.02 -21.48 0.84
C ARG A 22 17.77 -20.07 1.39
N TRP A 23 18.58 -19.09 1.01
CA TRP A 23 18.37 -17.68 1.34
C TRP A 23 17.11 -17.09 0.67
N ARG A 24 16.79 -17.47 -0.57
CA ARG A 24 15.56 -17.05 -1.25
C ARG A 24 14.30 -17.63 -0.61
N TYR A 25 14.30 -18.92 -0.26
CA TYR A 25 13.19 -19.55 0.45
C TYR A 25 13.00 -18.93 1.84
N ARG A 26 14.07 -18.79 2.64
CA ARG A 26 13.99 -18.16 3.96
C ARG A 26 13.46 -16.71 3.92
N ARG A 27 13.80 -15.93 2.89
CA ARG A 27 13.27 -14.56 2.74
C ARG A 27 11.79 -14.55 2.35
N HIS A 28 11.38 -15.48 1.50
CA HIS A 28 9.96 -15.65 1.16
C HIS A 28 9.15 -15.99 2.41
N ASP A 29 9.65 -16.91 3.25
CA ASP A 29 8.99 -17.32 4.49
C ASP A 29 8.83 -16.15 5.48
N LEU A 30 9.86 -15.28 5.59
CA LEU A 30 9.78 -14.09 6.44
C LEU A 30 8.80 -13.04 5.91
N GLU A 31 8.70 -12.88 4.58
CA GLU A 31 7.73 -11.98 3.96
C GLU A 31 6.30 -12.49 4.15
N GLU A 32 6.09 -13.80 3.98
CA GLU A 32 4.80 -14.46 4.22
C GLU A 32 4.39 -14.36 5.69
N GLN A 33 5.32 -14.58 6.63
CA GLN A 33 5.07 -14.37 8.06
C GLN A 33 4.72 -12.91 8.39
N ALA A 34 5.38 -11.94 7.76
CA ALA A 34 5.08 -10.53 7.97
C ALA A 34 3.69 -10.16 7.42
N ILE A 35 3.30 -10.70 6.26
CA ILE A 35 1.97 -10.52 5.68
C ILE A 35 0.90 -11.19 6.55
N ASP A 36 1.15 -12.41 7.01
CA ASP A 36 0.25 -13.13 7.91
C ASP A 36 0.09 -12.39 9.25
N ALA A 37 1.17 -11.85 9.80
CA ALA A 37 1.12 -11.02 11.00
C ALA A 37 0.37 -9.71 10.79
N MET A 38 0.47 -9.10 9.59
CA MET A 38 -0.28 -7.90 9.23
C MET A 38 -1.79 -8.17 9.17
N ILE A 39 -2.20 -9.31 8.58
CA ILE A 39 -3.61 -9.74 8.56
C ILE A 39 -4.09 -10.06 9.98
N GLY A 40 -3.25 -10.73 10.77
CA GLY A 40 -3.43 -10.93 12.19
C GLY A 40 -4.78 -11.57 12.53
N GLU A 41 -5.54 -10.91 13.40
CA GLU A 41 -6.82 -11.39 13.92
C GLU A 41 -7.88 -11.55 12.84
N TYR A 42 -7.82 -10.79 11.74
CA TYR A 42 -8.81 -10.90 10.67
C TYR A 42 -8.71 -12.18 9.84
N ARG A 43 -7.66 -12.98 10.03
CA ARG A 43 -7.41 -14.18 9.23
C ARG A 43 -8.58 -15.15 9.35
N GLY A 44 -9.16 -15.52 8.21
CA GLY A 44 -10.27 -16.48 8.14
C GLY A 44 -11.62 -15.92 8.61
N GLN A 45 -11.68 -14.68 9.08
CA GLN A 45 -12.94 -14.05 9.47
C GLN A 45 -13.73 -13.56 8.25
N ARG A 46 -15.05 -13.72 8.31
CA ARG A 46 -16.00 -13.25 7.29
C ARG A 46 -17.00 -12.32 7.97
N PHE A 47 -17.22 -11.15 7.39
CA PHE A 47 -18.05 -10.11 7.97
C PHE A 47 -19.21 -9.79 7.05
N LYS A 48 -20.44 -9.70 7.57
CA LYS A 48 -21.59 -9.22 6.78
C LYS A 48 -21.51 -7.71 6.48
N GLN A 49 -20.77 -6.97 7.29
CA GLN A 49 -20.53 -5.54 7.12
C GLN A 49 -19.02 -5.27 6.98
N ILE A 50 -18.65 -4.08 6.53
CA ILE A 50 -17.25 -3.66 6.44
C ILE A 50 -16.63 -3.72 7.85
N PRO A 51 -15.56 -4.52 8.06
CA PRO A 51 -14.90 -4.57 9.36
C PRO A 51 -14.27 -3.22 9.74
N PRO A 52 -14.05 -2.94 11.03
CA PRO A 52 -13.35 -1.73 11.45
C PRO A 52 -11.92 -1.70 10.90
N ASP A 53 -11.45 -0.55 10.42
CA ASP A 53 -10.07 -0.41 9.94
C ASP A 53 -9.10 -0.36 11.13
N PRO A 54 -8.14 -1.30 11.27
CA PRO A 54 -7.17 -1.28 12.37
C PRO A 54 -6.11 -0.18 12.22
N ARG A 55 -5.96 0.43 11.03
CA ARG A 55 -4.85 1.34 10.70
C ARG A 55 -5.08 2.73 11.27
N ARG A 56 -4.15 3.22 12.08
CA ARG A 56 -4.21 4.54 12.71
C ARG A 56 -3.09 5.43 12.21
N VAL A 57 -3.44 6.53 11.55
CA VAL A 57 -2.44 7.52 11.14
C VAL A 57 -1.72 8.05 12.38
N ASP A 58 -0.40 7.95 12.40
CA ASP A 58 0.46 8.50 13.46
C ASP A 58 0.83 9.95 13.14
N PRO A 59 0.28 10.94 13.88
CA PRO A 59 0.57 12.35 13.63
C PRO A 59 2.04 12.71 13.78
N ALA A 60 2.75 12.10 14.73
CA ALA A 60 4.17 12.40 14.96
C ALA A 60 5.02 11.98 13.75
N ARG A 61 4.69 10.83 13.15
CA ARG A 61 5.33 10.36 11.92
C ARG A 61 4.99 11.25 10.73
N LEU A 62 3.74 11.71 10.60
CA LEU A 62 3.35 12.63 9.52
C LEU A 62 4.06 13.98 9.64
N ARG A 63 4.16 14.53 10.85
CA ARG A 63 4.90 15.76 11.13
C ARG A 63 6.36 15.64 10.72
N ALA A 64 7.04 14.58 11.16
CA ALA A 64 8.44 14.33 10.81
C ALA A 64 8.65 14.21 9.29
N LEU A 65 7.71 13.55 8.58
CA LEU A 65 7.73 13.49 7.11
C LEU A 65 7.53 14.85 6.47
N SER A 66 6.57 15.64 6.96
CA SER A 66 6.29 17.00 6.47
C SER A 66 7.50 17.92 6.62
N GLU A 67 8.13 17.92 7.79
CA GLU A 67 9.35 18.68 8.09
C GLU A 67 10.50 18.28 7.15
N ARG A 68 10.69 16.98 6.94
CA ARG A 68 11.76 16.45 6.06
C ARG A 68 11.50 16.72 4.58
N LEU A 69 10.26 16.63 4.12
CA LEU A 69 9.85 16.95 2.74
C LEU A 69 10.04 18.44 2.41
N SER A 70 9.79 19.30 3.39
CA SER A 70 9.98 20.74 3.31
C SER A 70 11.46 21.15 3.28
N ASN A 71 12.37 20.28 3.76
CA ASN A 71 13.80 20.54 3.77
C ASN A 71 14.41 20.49 2.35
N THR A 72 14.93 21.61 1.88
CA THR A 72 15.59 21.76 0.57
C THR A 72 16.75 20.78 0.38
N TYR A 73 17.51 20.49 1.43
CA TYR A 73 18.71 19.64 1.37
C TYR A 73 18.39 18.13 1.34
N ALA A 74 17.13 17.74 1.52
CA ALA A 74 16.71 16.34 1.48
C ALA A 74 16.42 15.81 0.06
N TYR A 75 16.99 16.42 -0.99
CA TYR A 75 16.67 16.11 -2.40
C TYR A 75 16.90 14.64 -2.77
N ARG A 76 18.03 14.05 -2.40
CA ARG A 76 18.34 12.64 -2.71
C ARG A 76 17.34 11.68 -2.07
N TRP A 77 16.89 11.99 -0.85
CA TRP A 77 15.87 11.21 -0.16
C TRP A 77 14.50 11.37 -0.82
N ARG A 78 14.14 12.60 -1.23
CA ARG A 78 12.89 12.88 -1.95
C ARG A 78 12.75 12.09 -3.24
N GLU A 79 13.84 11.94 -3.98
CA GLU A 79 13.85 11.20 -5.26
C GLU A 79 13.75 9.69 -5.08
N THR A 80 14.27 9.13 -3.97
CA THR A 80 14.50 7.68 -3.88
C THR A 80 13.65 6.96 -2.83
N GLN A 81 13.29 7.61 -1.74
CA GLN A 81 12.71 6.96 -0.56
C GLN A 81 11.42 7.60 -0.08
N ALA A 82 11.25 8.92 -0.29
CA ALA A 82 10.16 9.67 0.31
C ALA A 82 8.76 9.19 -0.12
N ASN A 83 8.55 8.86 -1.40
CA ASN A 83 7.27 8.28 -1.84
C ASN A 83 6.96 6.96 -1.11
N GLY A 84 7.98 6.15 -0.87
CA GLY A 84 7.83 4.90 -0.13
C GLY A 84 7.49 5.13 1.34
N GLU A 85 8.23 6.02 2.02
CA GLU A 85 7.95 6.37 3.42
C GLU A 85 6.57 7.02 3.60
N LEU A 86 6.13 7.81 2.61
CA LEU A 86 4.79 8.40 2.55
C LEU A 86 3.70 7.33 2.50
N VAL A 87 3.87 6.33 1.62
CA VAL A 87 2.94 5.19 1.55
C VAL A 87 2.94 4.39 2.85
N ASP A 88 4.11 4.14 3.44
CA ASP A 88 4.23 3.41 4.70
C ASP A 88 3.54 4.14 5.87
N ALA A 89 3.62 5.47 5.91
CA ALA A 89 2.97 6.28 6.95
C ALA A 89 1.46 6.39 6.76
N LEU A 90 0.99 6.59 5.53
CA LEU A 90 -0.42 6.74 5.25
C LEU A 90 -1.13 5.38 5.28
N PHE A 91 -0.65 4.37 4.55
CA PHE A 91 -1.40 3.14 4.27
C PHE A 91 -1.02 1.94 5.17
N HIS A 92 -0.09 2.13 6.11
CA HIS A 92 0.42 1.09 7.01
C HIS A 92 0.94 -0.12 6.24
N THR A 93 1.85 0.14 5.31
CA THR A 93 2.42 -0.92 4.48
C THR A 93 3.69 -1.51 5.05
N ILE A 94 3.95 -2.76 4.67
CA ILE A 94 5.21 -3.46 4.92
C ILE A 94 5.98 -3.54 3.60
N ALA A 95 7.23 -3.09 3.60
CA ALA A 95 8.13 -3.24 2.47
C ALA A 95 8.74 -4.65 2.43
N THR A 96 8.71 -5.26 1.25
CA THR A 96 9.33 -6.57 0.98
C THR A 96 10.75 -6.40 0.45
N SER A 97 11.53 -7.48 0.43
CA SER A 97 12.91 -7.48 -0.04
C SER A 97 13.05 -7.10 -1.52
N LYS A 98 11.97 -7.16 -2.30
CA LYS A 98 11.91 -6.75 -3.71
C LYS A 98 11.47 -5.29 -3.89
N GLY A 99 11.32 -4.53 -2.81
CA GLY A 99 10.86 -3.13 -2.83
C GLY A 99 9.35 -2.96 -3.06
N ARG A 100 8.59 -4.06 -3.21
CA ARG A 100 7.13 -4.01 -3.24
C ARG A 100 6.60 -3.75 -1.84
N ARG A 101 5.48 -3.03 -1.76
CA ARG A 101 4.78 -2.79 -0.51
C ARG A 101 3.50 -3.61 -0.48
N TRP A 102 3.18 -4.15 0.69
CA TRP A 102 1.90 -4.80 0.95
C TRP A 102 1.17 -4.03 2.02
N GLY A 103 -0.15 -3.87 1.86
CA GLY A 103 -1.01 -3.24 2.86
C GLY A 103 -2.30 -4.02 3.01
N LEU A 104 -3.03 -3.74 4.08
CA LEU A 104 -4.34 -4.30 4.31
C LEU A 104 -5.37 -3.73 3.32
N CYS A 105 -6.24 -4.61 2.83
CA CYS A 105 -7.43 -4.26 2.07
C CYS A 105 -8.61 -5.13 2.47
N ILE A 106 -9.80 -4.69 2.06
CA ILE A 106 -11.00 -5.51 2.08
C ILE A 106 -11.30 -5.97 0.67
N ASP A 107 -11.75 -7.22 0.59
CA ASP A 107 -12.36 -7.77 -0.61
C ASP A 107 -13.71 -8.44 -0.26
N LYS A 108 -14.49 -8.77 -1.28
CA LYS A 108 -15.82 -9.36 -1.16
C LYS A 108 -15.84 -10.79 -1.67
N ILE A 109 -16.57 -11.64 -0.97
CA ILE A 109 -16.88 -13.00 -1.39
C ILE A 109 -18.36 -13.26 -1.19
N ALA A 110 -18.99 -13.97 -2.14
CA ALA A 110 -20.38 -14.38 -2.00
C ALA A 110 -20.43 -15.75 -1.31
N LEU A 111 -21.20 -15.88 -0.22
CA LEU A 111 -21.32 -17.11 0.56
C LEU A 111 -22.79 -17.46 0.78
N ASP A 112 -23.12 -18.75 0.84
CA ASP A 112 -24.43 -19.24 1.27
C ASP A 112 -24.54 -19.32 2.81
N ASP A 113 -25.67 -19.83 3.30
CA ASP A 113 -25.96 -19.97 4.74
C ASP A 113 -24.99 -20.94 5.45
N ASP A 114 -24.40 -21.88 4.70
CA ASP A 114 -23.38 -22.82 5.19
C ASP A 114 -21.95 -22.25 5.10
N GLY A 115 -21.81 -20.99 4.66
CA GLY A 115 -20.53 -20.30 4.51
C GLY A 115 -19.70 -20.78 3.31
N GLN A 116 -20.33 -21.44 2.34
CA GLN A 116 -19.70 -21.93 1.12
C GLN A 116 -19.86 -20.92 -0.02
N GLY A 117 -18.80 -20.78 -0.83
CA GLY A 117 -18.86 -19.98 -2.06
C GLY A 117 -19.58 -20.71 -3.19
N PRO A 118 -20.04 -19.99 -4.23
CA PRO A 118 -20.68 -20.63 -5.37
C PRO A 118 -19.71 -21.61 -6.06
N PRO A 119 -20.19 -22.80 -6.45
CA PRO A 119 -19.33 -23.81 -7.05
C PRO A 119 -18.71 -23.29 -8.36
N LEU A 120 -17.38 -23.35 -8.43
CA LEU A 120 -16.60 -23.07 -9.62
C LEU A 120 -16.30 -24.38 -10.34
N VAL A 121 -16.77 -24.51 -11.58
CA VAL A 121 -16.44 -25.65 -12.44
C VAL A 121 -15.41 -25.20 -13.45
N VAL A 122 -14.23 -25.82 -13.40
CA VAL A 122 -13.16 -25.61 -14.40
C VAL A 122 -13.27 -26.70 -15.45
N GLY A 123 -13.59 -26.32 -16.68
CA GLY A 123 -13.67 -27.24 -17.80
C GLY A 123 -12.30 -27.70 -18.30
N PRO A 124 -12.25 -28.76 -19.14
CA PRO A 124 -11.00 -29.37 -19.62
C PRO A 124 -10.10 -28.44 -20.45
N GLY A 125 -10.59 -27.27 -20.86
CA GLY A 125 -9.82 -26.22 -21.55
C GLY A 125 -9.40 -25.05 -20.64
N GLY A 126 -9.49 -25.17 -19.32
CA GLY A 126 -9.11 -24.13 -18.36
C GLY A 126 -10.11 -22.98 -18.21
N HIS A 127 -11.27 -23.05 -18.88
CA HIS A 127 -12.35 -22.09 -18.67
C HIS A 127 -13.06 -22.40 -17.35
N ALA A 128 -13.11 -21.42 -16.45
CA ALA A 128 -13.89 -21.51 -15.23
C ALA A 128 -15.30 -20.95 -15.48
N ARG A 129 -16.33 -21.70 -15.07
CA ARG A 129 -17.72 -21.25 -15.05
C ARG A 129 -18.24 -21.34 -13.62
N MET A 130 -18.83 -20.25 -13.14
CA MET A 130 -19.51 -20.21 -11.86
C MET A 130 -20.95 -20.72 -12.05
N ILE A 131 -21.36 -21.71 -11.26
CA ILE A 131 -22.73 -22.21 -11.24
C ILE A 131 -23.45 -21.51 -10.10
N LEU A 132 -24.32 -20.56 -10.43
CA LEU A 132 -25.19 -19.89 -9.46
C LEU A 132 -26.43 -20.76 -9.24
N GLN A 133 -26.34 -21.71 -8.31
CA GLN A 133 -27.48 -22.44 -7.77
C GLN A 133 -27.56 -22.14 -6.27
N GLY A 134 -28.64 -21.50 -5.82
CA GLY A 134 -28.82 -21.08 -4.43
C GLY A 134 -28.72 -19.57 -4.21
N TRP A 135 -28.94 -19.16 -2.97
CA TRP A 135 -28.86 -17.77 -2.51
C TRP A 135 -27.49 -17.54 -1.89
N PHE A 136 -26.76 -16.52 -2.38
CA PHE A 136 -25.46 -16.15 -1.86
C PHE A 136 -25.47 -14.68 -1.42
N GLU A 137 -25.05 -14.42 -0.19
CA GLU A 137 -24.93 -13.08 0.36
C GLU A 137 -23.47 -12.58 0.29
N PRO A 138 -23.27 -11.28 0.00
CA PRO A 138 -21.93 -10.70 -0.01
C PRO A 138 -21.38 -10.60 1.42
N HIS A 139 -20.22 -11.21 1.63
CA HIS A 139 -19.42 -11.10 2.84
C HIS A 139 -18.11 -10.38 2.53
N TYR A 140 -17.64 -9.60 3.48
CA TYR A 140 -16.35 -8.93 3.46
C TYR A 140 -15.31 -9.80 4.14
N TYR A 141 -14.08 -9.73 3.65
CA TYR A 141 -12.93 -10.30 4.33
C TYR A 141 -11.73 -9.38 4.17
N VAL A 142 -10.83 -9.41 5.15
CA VAL A 142 -9.59 -8.65 5.13
C VAL A 142 -8.49 -9.52 4.55
N THR A 143 -7.69 -8.94 3.68
CA THR A 143 -6.51 -9.59 3.10
C THR A 143 -5.39 -8.56 2.90
N ALA A 144 -4.23 -9.03 2.45
CA ALA A 144 -3.15 -8.18 2.02
C ALA A 144 -3.19 -8.00 0.49
N CYS A 145 -2.99 -6.77 0.02
CA CYS A 145 -2.79 -6.49 -1.40
C CYS A 145 -1.48 -5.74 -1.64
N GLY A 146 -0.95 -5.91 -2.86
CA GLY A 146 0.22 -5.16 -3.30
C GLY A 146 -0.13 -3.69 -3.52
N MET A 147 0.64 -2.80 -2.90
CA MET A 147 0.51 -1.36 -3.03
C MET A 147 1.60 -0.83 -3.98
N SER A 148 1.18 -0.02 -4.93
CA SER A 148 2.10 0.66 -5.84
C SER A 148 2.69 1.90 -5.17
N VAL A 149 4.00 2.08 -5.27
CA VAL A 149 4.63 3.37 -4.94
C VAL A 149 4.77 4.14 -6.22
N ARG A 150 4.07 5.27 -6.28
CA ARG A 150 4.09 6.18 -7.42
C ARG A 150 4.79 7.47 -7.05
N ASP A 151 5.01 8.31 -8.05
CA ASP A 151 5.76 9.55 -7.92
C ASP A 151 4.91 10.68 -7.31
N PHE A 152 4.27 10.44 -6.16
CA PHE A 152 3.33 11.37 -5.51
C PHE A 152 3.93 12.74 -5.21
N ILE A 153 5.21 12.79 -4.88
CA ILE A 153 5.88 14.04 -4.51
C ILE A 153 6.18 14.92 -5.72
N THR A 154 6.40 14.33 -6.90
CA THR A 154 6.86 15.04 -8.11
C THR A 154 5.81 15.12 -9.20
N SER A 155 4.90 14.15 -9.28
CA SER A 155 3.79 14.10 -10.23
C SER A 155 2.53 14.69 -9.62
N TYR A 156 2.01 15.74 -10.24
CA TYR A 156 0.79 16.41 -9.80
C TYR A 156 -0.43 15.48 -9.84
N ASP A 157 -0.61 14.73 -10.93
CA ASP A 157 -1.77 13.83 -11.08
C ASP A 157 -1.76 12.72 -10.02
N GLU A 158 -0.57 12.21 -9.68
CA GLU A 158 -0.45 11.22 -8.61
C GLU A 158 -0.68 11.84 -7.24
N ALA A 159 -0.23 13.08 -7.00
CA ALA A 159 -0.53 13.81 -5.76
C ALA A 159 -2.06 14.02 -5.56
N VAL A 160 -2.80 14.33 -6.63
CA VAL A 160 -4.26 14.46 -6.59
C VAL A 160 -4.91 13.10 -6.30
N ARG A 161 -4.46 12.03 -6.97
CA ARG A 161 -4.94 10.67 -6.67
C ARG A 161 -4.69 10.29 -5.21
N LEU A 162 -3.52 10.65 -4.68
CA LEU A 162 -3.19 10.41 -3.27
C LEU A 162 -4.16 11.15 -2.34
N LEU A 163 -4.48 12.41 -2.62
CA LEU A 163 -5.50 13.17 -1.89
C LEU A 163 -6.84 12.41 -1.90
N ASP A 164 -7.34 12.01 -3.06
CA ASP A 164 -8.62 11.32 -3.18
C ASP A 164 -8.66 10.00 -2.38
N LYS A 165 -7.54 9.28 -2.32
CA LYS A 165 -7.43 8.02 -1.56
C LYS A 165 -7.29 8.24 -0.06
N ALA A 166 -6.63 9.30 0.37
CA ALA A 166 -6.37 9.56 1.78
C ALA A 166 -7.48 10.38 2.45
N LEU A 167 -8.09 11.31 1.72
CA LEU A 167 -9.08 12.28 2.16
C LEU A 167 -10.20 12.46 1.11
N PRO A 168 -11.05 11.44 0.88
CA PRO A 168 -12.12 11.52 -0.11
C PRO A 168 -13.09 12.67 0.21
N GLY A 169 -13.45 13.42 -0.83
CA GLY A 169 -14.34 14.59 -0.71
C GLY A 169 -13.62 15.90 -0.37
N TYR A 170 -12.30 15.88 -0.13
CA TYR A 170 -11.50 17.09 -0.05
C TYR A 170 -11.13 17.58 -1.45
N GLY A 171 -11.35 18.87 -1.70
CA GLY A 171 -10.76 19.62 -2.80
C GLY A 171 -9.54 20.42 -2.35
N PHE A 172 -8.98 21.20 -3.27
CA PHE A 172 -7.90 22.13 -2.95
C PHE A 172 -7.94 23.36 -3.85
N ALA A 173 -7.47 24.49 -3.31
CA ALA A 173 -7.15 25.67 -4.09
C ALA A 173 -5.64 25.81 -4.21
N LEU A 174 -5.19 26.16 -5.41
CA LEU A 174 -3.78 26.33 -5.74
C LEU A 174 -3.51 27.77 -6.16
N ARG A 175 -2.42 28.35 -5.65
CA ARG A 175 -1.91 29.65 -6.07
C ARG A 175 -0.43 29.53 -6.40
N ARG A 176 -0.01 30.27 -7.42
CA ARG A 176 1.41 30.38 -7.78
C ARG A 176 1.85 31.82 -7.58
N HIS A 177 2.93 32.01 -6.82
CA HIS A 177 3.53 33.32 -6.63
C HIS A 177 5.02 33.24 -6.93
N GLY A 178 5.44 33.76 -8.08
CA GLY A 178 6.81 33.63 -8.57
C GLY A 178 7.24 32.15 -8.70
N ARG A 179 8.23 31.75 -7.90
CA ARG A 179 8.79 30.39 -7.87
C ARG A 179 8.18 29.48 -6.81
N SER A 180 7.30 29.98 -5.94
CA SER A 180 6.61 29.16 -4.95
C SER A 180 5.20 28.81 -5.41
N THR A 181 4.74 27.63 -5.00
CA THR A 181 3.35 27.20 -5.14
C THR A 181 2.76 27.05 -3.76
N THR A 182 1.59 27.62 -3.53
CA THR A 182 0.84 27.45 -2.29
C THR A 182 -0.46 26.70 -2.56
N VAL A 183 -0.80 25.80 -1.65
CA VAL A 183 -2.00 24.96 -1.72
C VAL A 183 -2.72 25.06 -0.38
N ARG A 184 -4.05 25.09 -0.40
CA ARG A 184 -4.88 24.84 0.78
C ARG A 184 -5.92 23.78 0.45
N LEU A 185 -6.25 22.95 1.42
CA LEU A 185 -7.35 21.99 1.29
C LEU A 185 -8.68 22.66 1.58
N GLU A 186 -9.74 22.21 0.91
CA GLU A 186 -11.09 22.74 1.05
C GLU A 186 -12.10 21.59 1.12
N LYS A 187 -13.07 21.69 2.02
CA LYS A 187 -14.18 20.74 2.13
C LYS A 187 -15.41 21.41 2.71
N ASP A 188 -16.57 21.22 2.09
CA ASP A 188 -17.87 21.67 2.60
C ASP A 188 -17.88 23.17 3.04
N GLY A 189 -17.21 24.03 2.26
CA GLY A 189 -17.09 25.46 2.55
C GLY A 189 -16.05 25.84 3.61
N THR A 190 -15.43 24.87 4.27
CA THR A 190 -14.27 25.09 5.16
C THR A 190 -12.98 25.08 4.36
N ALA A 191 -12.06 25.98 4.71
CA ALA A 191 -10.76 26.11 4.05
C ALA A 191 -9.64 26.00 5.09
N GLY A 192 -8.68 25.13 4.79
CA GLY A 192 -7.48 24.95 5.61
C GLY A 192 -6.44 26.06 5.42
N PRO A 193 -5.30 25.96 6.13
CA PRO A 193 -4.20 26.91 5.97
C PRO A 193 -3.55 26.80 4.58
N TRP A 194 -2.92 27.90 4.15
CA TRP A 194 -2.06 27.89 2.97
C TRP A 194 -0.71 27.25 3.30
N ILE A 195 -0.39 26.17 2.60
CA ILE A 195 0.87 25.45 2.71
C ILE A 195 1.72 25.70 1.47
N THR A 196 3.00 26.00 1.68
CA THR A 196 3.92 26.36 0.60
C THR A 196 4.80 25.19 0.22
N GLY A 197 4.97 24.95 -1.08
CA GLY A 197 5.94 24.01 -1.63
C GLY A 197 6.68 24.60 -2.84
N SER A 198 7.75 23.93 -3.24
CA SER A 198 8.54 24.34 -4.42
C SER A 198 7.78 24.15 -5.74
N HIS A 199 6.79 23.25 -5.77
CA HIS A 199 5.91 22.97 -6.90
C HIS A 199 4.59 22.37 -6.40
N ALA A 200 3.61 22.27 -7.29
CA ALA A 200 2.22 21.89 -6.97
C ALA A 200 2.09 20.54 -6.25
N ALA A 201 2.73 19.49 -6.77
CA ALA A 201 2.65 18.14 -6.21
C ALA A 201 3.13 18.10 -4.74
N LEU A 202 4.34 18.60 -4.48
CA LEU A 202 4.88 18.70 -3.13
C LEU A 202 4.02 19.58 -2.21
N ALA A 203 3.55 20.74 -2.66
CA ALA A 203 2.69 21.60 -1.84
C ALA A 203 1.38 20.90 -1.45
N LEU A 204 0.80 20.12 -2.36
CA LEU A 204 -0.41 19.35 -2.09
C LEU A 204 -0.16 18.21 -1.10
N VAL A 205 0.94 17.46 -1.26
CA VAL A 205 1.32 16.40 -0.32
C VAL A 205 1.59 16.98 1.08
N LEU A 206 2.27 18.13 1.18
CA LEU A 206 2.49 18.79 2.46
C LEU A 206 1.18 19.24 3.11
N ALA A 207 0.23 19.77 2.33
CA ALA A 207 -1.09 20.15 2.83
C ALA A 207 -1.90 18.94 3.33
N LEU A 208 -1.83 17.81 2.61
CA LEU A 208 -2.42 16.54 3.04
C LEU A 208 -1.83 16.06 4.38
N LEU A 209 -0.51 16.05 4.51
CA LEU A 209 0.17 15.62 5.74
C LEU A 209 -0.16 16.52 6.93
N ASP A 210 -0.13 17.84 6.72
CA ASP A 210 -0.45 18.85 7.73
C ASP A 210 -1.90 18.75 8.21
N HIS A 211 -2.85 18.45 7.31
CA HIS A 211 -4.24 18.21 7.68
C HIS A 211 -4.39 16.92 8.50
N LEU A 212 -3.83 15.82 8.02
CA LEU A 212 -3.92 14.51 8.70
C LEU A 212 -3.15 14.47 10.03
N GLU A 213 -2.14 15.32 10.22
CA GLU A 213 -1.49 15.51 11.52
C GLU A 213 -2.50 16.07 12.54
N ARG A 214 -3.30 17.07 12.15
CA ARG A 214 -4.29 17.70 13.05
C ARG A 214 -5.56 16.87 13.22
N ALA A 215 -5.98 16.21 12.15
CA ALA A 215 -7.23 15.46 12.08
C ALA A 215 -7.02 14.04 11.52
N PRO A 216 -6.27 13.16 12.23
CA PRO A 216 -5.95 11.82 11.72
C PRO A 216 -7.18 10.92 11.54
N HIS A 217 -8.27 11.21 12.26
CA HIS A 217 -9.53 10.48 12.20
C HIS A 217 -10.30 10.73 10.89
N GLU A 218 -9.95 11.76 10.13
CA GLU A 218 -10.56 12.02 8.82
C GLU A 218 -9.93 11.22 7.68
N ALA A 219 -8.81 10.54 7.94
CA ALA A 219 -8.21 9.64 6.97
C ALA A 219 -9.22 8.58 6.53
N ALA A 220 -9.28 8.31 5.23
CA ALA A 220 -10.21 7.33 4.69
C ALA A 220 -9.97 5.94 5.33
N PRO A 221 -11.04 5.27 5.80
CA PRO A 221 -10.94 3.88 6.22
C PRO A 221 -10.73 3.00 4.98
N TRP A 222 -10.02 1.90 5.14
CA TRP A 222 -9.75 0.92 4.08
C TRP A 222 -9.12 1.50 2.82
N ARG A 223 -8.39 2.61 2.97
CA ARG A 223 -7.58 3.24 1.93
C ARG A 223 -6.59 2.28 1.26
N THR A 224 -6.53 2.35 -0.06
CA THR A 224 -5.65 1.59 -0.95
C THR A 224 -5.18 2.50 -2.10
N ILE A 225 -4.03 2.17 -2.72
CA ILE A 225 -3.42 2.93 -3.83
C ILE A 225 -3.51 2.18 -5.14
#